data_AF-A0A3D2SJR0-F1
#
_entry.id   AF-A0A3D2SJR0-F1
#
_cell.length_a   1.000
_cell.length_b   1.000
_cell.length_c   1.000
_cell.angle_alpha   90.00
_cell.angle_beta   90.00
_cell.angle_gamma   90.00
#
_symmetry.space_group_name_H-M   'P 1'
#
loop_
_entity.id
_entity.type
_entity.pdbx_description
1 polymer ?
#
loop_
_entity_poly.entity_id
_entity_poly.type
_entity_poly.pdbx_seq_one_letter_code
_entity_poly.pdbx_strand_id
1 'polypeptide(L)'
;TEVAQLTEGMQLEGVVTNVTNFGAFVDVGVHQDGLVHISELANEFVSDPHKVVKPGQIVQVRVLTVDAERNRVNLSMRPEGSQPPVKAQRPPRRDQQEQREERKPQAKRPQAARQNDQAKKPQRPKQDKPQDNKIGGFGALLLQAGIKGSK
;
A
#
# COMPACT_ATOMS: atom_id res chain seq x y z
N THR A 1 -27.89 7.90 -21.57
CA THR A 1 -26.67 8.51 -22.16
C THR A 1 -25.60 7.45 -22.20
N GLU A 2 -24.85 7.33 -23.29
CA GLU A 2 -23.82 6.30 -23.42
C GLU A 2 -22.51 6.75 -22.76
N VAL A 3 -21.75 5.81 -22.20
CA VAL A 3 -20.52 6.10 -21.44
C VAL A 3 -19.48 6.83 -22.31
N ALA A 4 -19.52 6.61 -23.63
CA ALA A 4 -18.65 7.25 -24.62
C ALA A 4 -18.86 8.77 -24.78
N GLN A 5 -19.98 9.32 -24.30
CA GLN A 5 -20.27 10.76 -24.37
C GLN A 5 -19.75 11.54 -23.16
N LEU A 6 -19.15 10.86 -22.18
CA LEU A 6 -18.58 11.49 -21.00
C LEU A 6 -17.17 12.00 -21.27
N THR A 7 -16.95 13.28 -20.97
CA THR A 7 -15.62 13.89 -21.00
C THR A 7 -14.94 13.74 -19.64
N GLU A 8 -13.69 13.30 -19.63
CA GLU A 8 -12.87 13.29 -18.41
C GLU A 8 -12.76 14.70 -17.82
N GLY A 9 -12.91 14.80 -16.51
CA GLY A 9 -12.91 16.06 -15.77
C GLY A 9 -14.26 16.77 -15.70
N MET A 10 -15.31 16.28 -16.38
CA MET A 10 -16.66 16.84 -16.28
C MET A 10 -17.28 16.55 -14.91
N GLN A 11 -18.03 17.52 -14.37
CA GLN A 11 -18.79 17.37 -13.13
C GLN A 11 -20.24 17.02 -13.46
N LEU A 12 -20.79 16.08 -12.72
CA LEU A 12 -22.12 15.53 -12.87
C LEU A 12 -22.76 15.36 -11.50
N GLU A 13 -24.09 15.40 -11.47
CA GLU A 13 -24.86 15.01 -10.31
C GLU A 13 -25.26 13.54 -10.45
N GLY A 14 -25.16 12.78 -9.37
CA GLY A 14 -25.55 11.38 -9.36
C GLY A 14 -26.12 10.93 -8.02
N VAL A 15 -26.82 9.80 -8.04
CA VAL A 15 -27.44 9.21 -6.86
C VAL A 15 -26.64 7.99 -6.43
N VAL A 16 -26.28 7.91 -5.15
CA VAL A 16 -25.60 6.74 -4.60
C VAL A 16 -26.56 5.54 -4.66
N THR A 17 -26.24 4.53 -5.46
CA THR A 17 -27.05 3.30 -5.55
C THR A 17 -26.67 2.32 -4.45
N ASN A 18 -25.35 2.19 -4.19
CA ASN A 18 -24.84 1.24 -3.22
C ASN A 18 -23.54 1.74 -2.58
N VAL A 19 -23.27 1.31 -1.34
CA VAL A 19 -22.06 1.67 -0.59
C VAL A 19 -21.37 0.38 -0.16
N THR A 20 -20.05 0.31 -0.36
CA THR A 20 -19.21 -0.83 0.00
C THR A 20 -18.00 -0.38 0.82
N ASN A 21 -17.28 -1.33 1.43
CA ASN A 21 -16.11 -1.00 2.26
C ASN A 21 -14.95 -0.37 1.46
N PHE A 22 -14.91 -0.56 0.14
CA PHE A 22 -13.86 0.00 -0.72
C PHE A 22 -14.30 1.29 -1.43
N GLY A 23 -15.58 1.68 -1.35
CA GLY A 23 -16.10 2.81 -2.11
C GLY A 23 -17.62 2.93 -2.16
N ALA A 24 -18.13 3.69 -3.12
CA ALA A 24 -19.56 3.85 -3.37
C ALA A 24 -19.86 3.79 -4.87
N PHE A 25 -21.00 3.21 -5.21
CA PHE A 25 -21.54 3.20 -6.57
C PHE A 25 -22.53 4.35 -6.70
N VAL A 26 -22.35 5.14 -7.75
CA VAL A 26 -23.15 6.34 -8.03
C VAL A 26 -23.70 6.22 -9.45
N ASP A 27 -25.02 6.30 -9.57
CA ASP A 27 -25.71 6.41 -10.84
C ASP A 27 -25.73 7.88 -11.26
N VAL A 28 -25.06 8.18 -12.38
CA VAL A 28 -24.97 9.53 -12.98
C VAL A 28 -25.86 9.67 -14.22
N GLY A 29 -26.81 8.75 -14.43
CA GLY A 29 -27.72 8.75 -15.58
C GLY A 29 -27.10 8.22 -16.88
N VAL A 30 -25.95 7.55 -16.79
CA VAL A 30 -25.43 6.72 -17.87
C VAL A 30 -25.94 5.28 -17.68
N HIS A 31 -25.90 4.45 -18.72
CA HIS A 31 -26.37 3.05 -18.63
C HIS A 31 -25.63 2.16 -17.62
N GLN A 32 -24.72 2.74 -16.83
CA GLN A 32 -23.76 2.02 -16.01
C GLN A 32 -23.36 2.82 -14.78
N ASP A 33 -23.26 2.13 -13.64
CA ASP A 33 -22.85 2.76 -12.39
C ASP A 33 -21.37 3.19 -12.42
N GLY A 34 -21.11 4.40 -11.91
CA GLY A 34 -19.76 4.87 -11.64
C GLY A 34 -19.29 4.46 -10.25
N LEU A 35 -18.01 4.12 -10.13
CA LEU A 35 -17.39 3.74 -8.86
C LEU A 35 -16.57 4.91 -8.31
N VAL A 36 -16.89 5.31 -7.08
CA VAL A 36 -16.09 6.24 -6.28
C VAL A 36 -15.27 5.43 -5.29
N HIS A 37 -13.94 5.53 -5.37
CA HIS A 37 -13.06 4.85 -4.42
C HIS A 37 -13.14 5.51 -3.03
N ILE A 38 -12.92 4.75 -1.94
CA ILE A 38 -12.96 5.31 -0.57
C ILE A 38 -12.03 6.50 -0.38
N SER A 39 -10.86 6.48 -1.04
CA SER A 39 -9.92 7.60 -1.03
C SER A 39 -10.49 8.84 -1.73
N GLU A 40 -11.36 8.67 -2.72
CA GLU A 40 -11.95 9.74 -3.51
C GLU A 40 -13.30 10.24 -2.95
N LEU A 41 -13.79 9.64 -1.86
CA LEU A 41 -14.98 10.13 -1.13
C LEU A 41 -14.69 11.42 -0.36
N ALA A 42 -13.49 11.52 0.23
CA ALA A 42 -13.09 12.67 1.05
C ALA A 42 -11.56 12.87 1.00
N ASN A 43 -11.11 14.05 1.43
CA ASN A 43 -9.67 14.33 1.60
C ASN A 43 -9.11 13.74 2.91
N GLU A 44 -9.98 13.38 3.85
CA GLU A 44 -9.62 12.79 5.13
C GLU A 44 -9.75 11.26 5.11
N PHE A 45 -9.09 10.59 6.04
CA PHE A 45 -9.21 9.15 6.20
C PHE A 45 -10.60 8.79 6.73
N VAL A 46 -11.37 8.06 5.92
CA VAL A 46 -12.70 7.59 6.28
C VAL A 46 -12.59 6.13 6.74
N SER A 47 -12.86 5.85 8.03
CA SER A 47 -12.95 4.48 8.53
C SER A 47 -14.25 3.77 8.11
N ASP A 48 -15.36 4.51 8.03
CA ASP A 48 -16.68 3.97 7.70
C ASP A 48 -17.32 4.77 6.55
N PRO A 49 -17.38 4.22 5.31
CA PRO A 49 -17.96 4.94 4.17
C PRO A 49 -19.46 5.23 4.36
N HIS A 50 -20.17 4.39 5.11
CA HIS A 50 -21.59 4.58 5.46
C HIS A 50 -21.88 5.84 6.30
N LYS A 51 -20.86 6.41 6.96
CA LYS A 51 -21.01 7.68 7.70
C LYS A 51 -20.92 8.89 6.77
N VAL A 52 -20.25 8.75 5.63
CA VAL A 52 -19.99 9.84 4.68
C VAL A 52 -21.06 9.89 3.60
N VAL A 53 -21.43 8.73 3.07
CA VAL A 53 -22.41 8.60 1.99
C VAL A 53 -23.47 7.55 2.34
N LYS A 54 -24.71 7.84 1.94
CA LYS A 54 -25.85 6.93 2.12
C LYS A 54 -26.45 6.55 0.76
N PRO A 55 -26.95 5.31 0.60
CA PRO A 55 -27.70 4.95 -0.59
C PRO A 55 -28.95 5.85 -0.72
N GLY A 56 -29.23 6.30 -1.93
CA GLY A 56 -30.28 7.28 -2.26
C GLY A 56 -29.86 8.74 -2.10
N GLN A 57 -28.65 9.03 -1.63
CA GLN A 57 -28.17 10.41 -1.52
C GLN A 57 -27.73 10.96 -2.88
N ILE A 58 -28.14 12.19 -3.16
CA ILE A 58 -27.68 12.96 -4.31
C ILE A 58 -26.31 13.56 -3.98
N VAL A 59 -25.33 13.31 -4.84
CA VAL A 59 -23.94 13.75 -4.67
C VAL A 59 -23.40 14.32 -5.98
N GLN A 60 -22.49 15.27 -5.86
CA GLN A 60 -21.78 15.84 -7.00
C GLN A 60 -20.46 15.09 -7.20
N VAL A 61 -20.23 14.60 -8.41
CA VAL A 61 -19.11 13.73 -8.76
C VAL A 61 -18.42 14.22 -10.02
N ARG A 62 -17.13 13.96 -10.13
CA ARG A 62 -16.30 14.26 -11.30
C ARG A 62 -15.84 12.99 -11.98
N VAL A 63 -15.87 12.97 -13.31
CA VAL A 63 -15.32 11.88 -14.12
C VAL A 63 -13.79 11.93 -14.07
N LEU A 64 -13.14 10.90 -13.55
CA LEU A 64 -11.67 10.77 -13.57
C LEU A 64 -11.18 10.00 -14.78
N THR A 65 -11.82 8.86 -15.06
CA THR A 65 -11.41 7.95 -16.13
C THR A 65 -12.62 7.18 -16.61
N VAL A 66 -12.73 7.01 -17.92
CA VAL A 66 -13.79 6.23 -18.56
C VAL A 66 -13.18 5.01 -19.24
N ASP A 67 -13.66 3.82 -18.89
CA ASP A 67 -13.33 2.56 -19.54
C ASP A 67 -14.54 2.11 -20.37
N ALA A 68 -14.48 2.38 -21.68
CA ALA A 68 -15.54 2.00 -22.61
C ALA A 68 -15.56 0.49 -22.92
N GLU A 69 -14.44 -0.22 -22.74
CA GLU A 69 -14.38 -1.67 -23.02
C GLU A 69 -15.13 -2.46 -21.95
N ARG A 70 -14.94 -2.07 -20.70
CA ARG A 70 -15.58 -2.72 -19.54
C ARG A 70 -16.88 -2.05 -19.13
N ASN A 71 -17.26 -0.95 -19.76
CA ASN A 71 -18.32 -0.05 -19.31
C ASN A 71 -18.13 0.26 -17.83
N ARG A 72 -17.06 0.98 -17.47
CA ARG A 72 -16.82 1.38 -16.08
C ARG A 72 -16.35 2.83 -16.05
N VAL A 73 -16.87 3.59 -15.11
CA VAL A 73 -16.46 4.98 -14.91
C VAL A 73 -15.91 5.13 -13.50
N ASN A 74 -14.69 5.65 -13.39
CA ASN A 74 -14.13 6.04 -12.11
C ASN A 74 -14.53 7.49 -11.82
N LEU A 75 -15.17 7.68 -10.69
CA LEU A 75 -15.68 8.96 -10.25
C LEU A 75 -14.94 9.42 -8.97
N SER A 76 -14.91 10.73 -8.76
CA SER A 76 -14.40 11.33 -7.52
C SER A 76 -15.40 12.34 -6.97
N MET A 77 -15.57 12.36 -5.65
CA MET A 77 -16.38 13.37 -4.95
C MET A 77 -15.52 14.54 -4.45
N ARG A 78 -14.21 14.55 -4.74
CA ARG A 78 -13.32 15.64 -4.31
C ARG A 78 -13.57 16.92 -5.12
N PRO A 79 -13.55 18.10 -4.46
CA PRO A 79 -13.71 19.38 -5.13
C PRO A 79 -12.52 19.73 -6.04
N GLU A 80 -12.79 20.57 -7.05
CA GLU A 80 -11.78 21.05 -7.99
C GLU A 80 -10.62 21.77 -7.28
N GLY A 81 -9.38 21.46 -7.70
CA GLY A 81 -8.14 21.99 -7.10
C GLY A 81 -7.30 20.94 -6.37
N SER A 82 -7.85 19.75 -6.13
CA SER A 82 -7.06 18.60 -5.65
C SER A 82 -6.31 18.01 -6.84
N GLN A 83 -5.03 18.34 -7.02
CA GLN A 83 -4.20 17.67 -8.02
C GLN A 83 -4.35 16.15 -7.85
N PRO A 84 -4.58 15.37 -8.93
CA PRO A 84 -4.51 13.91 -8.81
C PRO A 84 -3.13 13.59 -8.22
N PRO A 85 -3.02 12.70 -7.22
CA PRO A 85 -1.71 12.28 -6.76
C PRO A 85 -0.99 11.78 -8.00
N VAL A 86 0.10 12.46 -8.36
CA VAL A 86 0.98 12.05 -9.45
C VAL A 86 1.26 10.58 -9.22
N LYS A 87 0.63 9.71 -10.01
CA LYS A 87 0.95 8.28 -9.99
C LYS A 87 2.43 8.26 -10.33
N ALA A 88 3.28 8.12 -9.31
CA ALA A 88 4.69 7.98 -9.49
C ALA A 88 4.85 6.80 -10.43
N GLN A 89 5.16 7.10 -11.69
CA GLN A 89 5.57 6.10 -12.66
C GLN A 89 6.75 5.43 -11.99
N ARG A 90 6.52 4.25 -11.41
CA ARG A 90 7.62 3.41 -10.95
C ARG A 90 8.44 3.21 -12.22
N PRO A 91 9.71 3.66 -12.26
CA PRO A 91 10.50 3.47 -13.45
C PRO A 91 10.48 1.97 -13.77
N PRO A 92 10.36 1.57 -15.05
CA PRO A 92 10.50 0.18 -15.41
C PRO A 92 11.81 -0.31 -14.81
N ARG A 93 11.76 -1.43 -14.08
CA ARG A 93 12.97 -2.09 -13.59
C ARG A 93 13.81 -2.36 -14.83
N ARG A 94 14.87 -1.58 -14.99
CA ARG A 94 15.85 -1.74 -16.07
C ARG A 94 16.35 -3.18 -15.97
N ASP A 95 16.03 -4.00 -16.96
CA ASP A 95 16.54 -5.35 -17.11
C ASP A 95 18.07 -5.29 -17.05
N GLN A 96 18.66 -5.79 -15.96
CA GLN A 96 20.11 -5.95 -15.87
C GLN A 96 20.49 -7.22 -16.63
N GLN A 97 20.48 -7.15 -17.94
CA GLN A 97 20.85 -8.27 -18.79
C GLN A 97 21.70 -7.83 -19.99
N GLU A 98 22.72 -6.99 -19.76
CA GLU A 98 23.74 -6.74 -20.78
C GLU A 98 25.03 -6.22 -20.14
N GLN A 99 25.90 -7.16 -19.74
CA GLN A 99 27.35 -6.96 -19.55
C GLN A 99 28.01 -8.31 -19.20
N ARG A 100 27.94 -9.28 -20.12
CA ARG A 100 28.79 -10.50 -20.02
C ARG A 100 29.65 -10.76 -21.26
N GLU A 101 29.65 -9.89 -22.26
CA GLU A 101 30.46 -10.08 -23.45
C GLU A 101 31.27 -8.83 -23.73
N GLU A 102 32.47 -8.74 -23.14
CA GLU A 102 33.71 -8.43 -23.85
C GLU A 102 34.87 -8.26 -22.86
N ARG A 103 35.61 -9.35 -22.61
CA ARG A 103 37.03 -9.26 -22.28
C ARG A 103 37.79 -10.33 -23.04
N LYS A 104 38.42 -9.89 -24.14
CA LYS A 104 39.39 -10.64 -24.94
C LYS A 104 40.48 -11.30 -24.06
N PRO A 105 41.03 -12.46 -24.48
CA PRO A 105 42.10 -13.12 -23.77
C PRO A 105 43.45 -12.47 -24.12
N GLN A 106 44.22 -12.07 -23.12
CA GLN A 106 45.64 -11.76 -23.30
C GLN A 106 46.47 -12.73 -22.46
N ALA A 107 47.34 -13.45 -23.17
CA ALA A 107 48.09 -14.60 -22.70
C ALA A 107 49.42 -14.22 -22.04
N LYS A 108 49.96 -15.19 -21.26
CA LYS A 108 51.37 -15.39 -20.84
C LYS A 108 51.81 -14.47 -19.68
N ARG A 109 52.50 -14.93 -18.63
CA ARG A 109 53.38 -16.10 -18.41
C ARG A 109 53.47 -16.42 -16.89
N PRO A 110 54.00 -17.60 -16.52
CA PRO A 110 53.91 -18.22 -15.20
C PRO A 110 55.12 -17.93 -14.31
N GLN A 111 54.95 -18.04 -12.99
CA GLN A 111 56.05 -18.40 -12.07
C GLN A 111 55.56 -19.30 -10.94
N ALA A 112 56.08 -20.52 -10.95
CA ALA A 112 56.05 -21.46 -9.85
C ALA A 112 56.90 -20.94 -8.68
N ALA A 113 56.47 -21.19 -7.44
CA ALA A 113 57.34 -21.60 -6.33
C ALA A 113 56.61 -21.65 -4.98
N ARG A 114 56.77 -22.81 -4.33
CA ARG A 114 56.89 -23.03 -2.86
C ARG A 114 55.58 -23.09 -2.07
N GLN A 115 55.09 -24.27 -1.72
CA GLN A 115 55.58 -25.30 -0.76
C GLN A 115 54.82 -25.20 0.57
N ASN A 116 54.34 -26.38 0.98
CA ASN A 116 53.66 -26.69 2.24
C ASN A 116 54.31 -26.03 3.45
N ASP A 117 53.50 -25.43 4.33
CA ASP A 117 53.71 -25.61 5.75
C ASP A 117 52.40 -25.49 6.56
N GLN A 118 52.33 -26.33 7.59
CA GLN A 118 51.18 -26.60 8.44
C GLN A 118 50.98 -25.47 9.45
N ALA A 119 49.75 -25.03 9.69
CA ALA A 119 49.36 -24.55 11.03
C ALA A 119 47.84 -24.49 11.22
N LYS A 120 47.41 -25.14 12.29
CA LYS A 120 46.06 -25.33 12.81
C LYS A 120 45.22 -24.04 12.89
N LYS A 121 43.95 -24.17 12.49
CA LYS A 121 42.84 -23.29 12.89
C LYS A 121 42.72 -23.22 14.42
N PRO A 122 42.70 -22.02 15.05
CA PRO A 122 42.01 -21.84 16.32
C PRO A 122 40.53 -21.52 16.03
N GLN A 123 39.65 -22.46 16.39
CA GLN A 123 38.21 -22.18 16.52
C GLN A 123 38.03 -21.26 17.73
N ARG A 124 37.49 -20.05 17.51
CA ARG A 124 36.88 -19.26 18.59
C ARG A 124 35.41 -19.65 18.75
N PRO A 125 34.93 -19.81 19.99
CA PRO A 125 33.68 -20.49 20.31
C PRO A 125 32.43 -19.68 19.91
N LYS A 126 31.37 -20.40 19.53
CA LYS A 126 30.03 -19.86 19.34
C LYS A 126 29.52 -19.33 20.67
N GLN A 127 29.14 -18.07 20.70
CA GLN A 127 28.51 -17.42 21.84
C GLN A 127 27.00 -17.61 21.71
N ASP A 128 26.46 -18.59 22.43
CA ASP A 128 25.02 -18.72 22.65
C ASP A 128 24.55 -17.52 23.47
N LYS A 129 23.70 -16.69 22.86
CA LYS A 129 23.01 -15.60 23.56
C LYS A 129 21.69 -16.15 24.11
N PRO A 130 21.47 -16.23 25.43
CA PRO A 130 20.12 -16.39 25.97
C PRO A 130 19.35 -15.07 25.80
N GLN A 131 18.21 -15.12 25.11
CA GLN A 131 17.27 -14.01 25.01
C GLN A 131 16.47 -13.93 26.31
N ASP A 132 16.84 -12.98 27.18
CA ASP A 132 15.99 -12.50 28.27
C ASP A 132 14.95 -11.55 27.66
N ASN A 133 13.73 -12.04 27.48
CA ASN A 133 12.61 -11.23 27.03
C ASN A 133 11.66 -10.99 28.20
N LYS A 134 11.75 -9.76 28.71
CA LYS A 134 10.80 -9.06 29.58
C LYS A 134 9.36 -9.39 29.19
N ILE A 135 8.70 -10.22 30.00
CA ILE A 135 7.24 -10.31 30.01
C ILE A 135 6.74 -9.17 30.90
N GLY A 136 6.15 -8.19 30.24
CA GLY A 136 5.43 -7.08 30.85
C GLY A 136 4.29 -7.57 31.73
N GLY A 137 3.97 -6.73 32.72
CA GLY A 137 3.01 -7.02 33.77
C GLY A 137 1.63 -7.37 33.26
N PHE A 138 1.09 -8.44 33.83
CA PHE A 138 -0.34 -8.69 33.95
C PHE A 138 -0.58 -9.46 35.25
N GLY A 139 -1.31 -8.85 36.18
CA GLY A 139 -2.23 -9.56 37.08
C GLY A 139 -1.64 -10.50 38.14
N ALA A 140 -0.91 -9.98 39.12
CA ALA A 140 -0.76 -10.64 40.42
C ALA A 140 -1.20 -9.69 41.54
N LEU A 141 -2.51 -9.43 41.62
CA LEU A 141 -3.16 -8.85 42.80
C LEU A 141 -3.19 -9.93 43.89
N LEU A 142 -2.11 -10.05 44.65
CA LEU A 142 -2.04 -10.93 45.81
C LEU A 142 -2.71 -10.20 46.99
N LEU A 143 -4.01 -10.46 47.15
CA LEU A 143 -4.81 -10.07 48.29
C LEU A 143 -4.37 -10.88 49.51
N GLN A 144 -3.40 -10.40 50.29
CA GLN A 144 -3.24 -10.88 51.66
C GLN A 144 -2.45 -9.91 52.54
N ALA A 145 -3.15 -9.40 53.56
CA ALA A 145 -2.71 -9.20 54.94
C ALA A 145 -3.24 -7.87 55.49
N GLY A 146 -4.36 -7.96 56.22
CA GLY A 146 -4.80 -6.90 57.11
C GLY A 146 -3.94 -6.87 58.38
N ILE A 147 -3.56 -5.67 58.81
CA ILE A 147 -3.07 -5.23 60.14
C ILE A 147 -2.58 -3.77 59.92
N LYS A 148 -2.81 -2.74 60.73
CA LYS A 148 -3.39 -2.58 62.06
C LYS A 148 -3.47 -1.07 62.36
N GLY A 149 -4.66 -0.59 62.72
CA GLY A 149 -4.92 0.41 63.78
C GLY A 149 -4.46 1.87 63.63
N SER A 150 -5.39 2.78 63.83
CA SER A 150 -5.16 4.02 64.59
C SER A 150 -6.46 4.47 65.25
N LYS A 151 -6.33 4.80 66.54
CA LYS A 151 -7.34 5.39 67.41
C LYS A 151 -7.00 6.87 67.56
#